data_AF-A0A1G0JL44-F1
#
_entry.id   AF-A0A1G0JL44-F1
#
_cell.length_a   1.000
_cell.length_b   1.000
_cell.length_c   1.000
_cell.angle_alpha   90.00
_cell.angle_beta   90.00
_cell.angle_gamma   90.00
#
_symmetry.space_group_name_H-M   'P 1'
#
loop_
_entity.id
_entity.type
_entity.pdbx_description
1 polymer ?
#
loop_
_entity_poly.entity_id
_entity_poly.type
_entity_poly.pdbx_seq_one_letter_code
_entity_poly.pdbx_strand_id
1 'polypeptide(L)'
;MLETMAGAMTGTSNDKAGSFAGMGEEGQMDCVDEATNTSSYLTMLQTDNLLKWHTVDHRVSRGIGSFQAPHFTAVIREKGRGKYFAVGSWFLDNGEPPFVVPLPVWEKGWRPDDPF
;
A
#
# COMPACT_ATOMS: atom_id res chain seq x y z
N MET A 1 -6.42 -4.54 -10.78
CA MET A 1 -7.16 -5.81 -11.01
C MET A 1 -7.80 -6.36 -9.75
N LEU A 2 -7.07 -6.82 -8.72
CA LEU A 2 -7.69 -7.31 -7.48
C LEU A 2 -8.49 -6.22 -6.75
N GLU A 3 -7.89 -5.04 -6.62
CA GLU A 3 -8.54 -3.89 -6.01
C GLU A 3 -9.74 -3.39 -6.83
N THR A 4 -9.63 -3.35 -8.15
CA THR A 4 -10.75 -3.04 -9.05
C THR A 4 -11.95 -3.97 -8.84
N MET A 5 -11.68 -5.28 -8.66
CA MET A 5 -12.72 -6.27 -8.37
C MET A 5 -13.32 -6.07 -6.98
N ALA A 6 -12.48 -5.84 -5.97
CA ALA A 6 -12.93 -5.59 -4.60
C ALA A 6 -13.78 -4.31 -4.53
N GLY A 7 -13.31 -3.22 -5.13
CA GLY A 7 -14.00 -1.93 -5.11
C GLY A 7 -15.37 -1.98 -5.75
N ALA A 8 -15.56 -2.78 -6.81
CA ALA A 8 -16.87 -2.98 -7.42
C ALA A 8 -17.84 -3.74 -6.49
N MET A 9 -17.32 -4.60 -5.61
CA MET A 9 -18.13 -5.36 -4.65
C MET A 9 -18.41 -4.57 -3.36
N THR A 10 -17.49 -3.70 -2.96
CA THR A 10 -17.54 -2.97 -1.68
C THR A 10 -17.99 -1.52 -1.82
N GLY A 11 -18.21 -1.03 -3.04
CA GLY A 11 -18.63 0.35 -3.28
C GLY A 11 -17.51 1.37 -3.14
N THR A 12 -16.26 0.98 -3.43
CA THR A 12 -15.07 1.82 -3.24
C THR A 12 -14.31 2.04 -4.56
N SER A 13 -14.94 1.77 -5.70
CA SER A 13 -14.36 1.97 -7.03
C SER A 13 -14.05 3.43 -7.37
N ASN A 14 -14.63 4.37 -6.64
CA ASN A 14 -14.41 5.80 -6.82
C ASN A 14 -13.33 6.37 -5.90
N ASP A 15 -12.65 5.53 -5.11
CA ASP A 15 -11.54 5.97 -4.27
C ASP A 15 -10.49 6.75 -5.06
N LYS A 16 -10.11 7.91 -4.52
CA LYS A 16 -9.18 8.86 -5.11
C LYS A 16 -7.83 8.83 -4.43
N ALA A 17 -6.80 9.16 -5.21
CA ALA A 17 -5.43 9.29 -4.77
C ALA A 17 -5.31 10.11 -3.48
N GLY A 18 -4.92 9.42 -2.41
CA GLY A 18 -4.71 9.98 -1.09
C GLY A 18 -5.98 10.29 -0.29
N SER A 19 -5.87 10.27 1.03
CA SER A 19 -7.00 10.29 1.97
C SER A 19 -7.93 11.52 1.87
N PHE A 20 -7.44 12.63 1.32
CA PHE A 20 -8.16 13.90 1.32
C PHE A 20 -8.78 14.27 -0.03
N ALA A 21 -8.40 13.59 -1.12
CA ALA A 21 -8.86 13.96 -2.46
C ALA A 21 -10.36 13.74 -2.64
N GLY A 22 -10.92 12.67 -2.04
CA GLY A 22 -12.35 12.38 -1.99
C GLY A 22 -12.93 12.50 -0.58
N MET A 23 -12.40 13.37 0.29
CA MET A 23 -12.84 13.42 1.68
C MET A 23 -14.34 13.72 1.79
N GLY A 24 -15.09 12.79 2.42
CA GLY A 24 -16.54 12.90 2.57
C GLY A 24 -17.35 12.32 1.41
N GLU A 25 -16.69 11.84 0.37
CA GLU A 25 -17.32 11.01 -0.66
C GLU A 25 -17.48 9.57 -0.16
N GLU A 26 -18.62 8.96 -0.47
CA GLU A 26 -18.84 7.55 -0.20
C GLU A 26 -17.84 6.71 -0.99
N GLY A 27 -17.21 5.72 -0.35
CA GLY A 27 -16.24 4.84 -1.01
C GLY A 27 -14.79 5.32 -0.98
N GLN A 28 -14.50 6.54 -0.51
CA GLN A 28 -13.13 7.02 -0.30
C GLN A 28 -12.44 6.25 0.84
N MET A 29 -11.18 5.88 0.60
CA MET A 29 -10.30 5.17 1.54
C MET A 29 -9.20 6.08 2.10
N ASP A 30 -8.68 5.68 3.27
CA ASP A 30 -7.48 6.27 3.84
C ASP A 30 -6.26 5.35 3.74
N CYS A 31 -5.10 5.81 4.24
CA CYS A 31 -3.87 5.02 4.15
C CYS A 31 -3.89 3.70 4.94
N VAL A 32 -4.76 3.57 5.95
CA VAL A 32 -4.91 2.34 6.73
C VAL A 32 -5.73 1.32 5.96
N ASP A 33 -6.81 1.76 5.31
CA ASP A 33 -7.63 0.92 4.42
C ASP A 33 -6.79 0.40 3.26
N GLU A 34 -6.08 1.30 2.58
CA GLU A 34 -5.19 0.99 1.46
C GLU A 34 -4.10 -0.02 1.83
N ALA A 35 -3.41 0.21 2.95
CA ALA A 35 -2.40 -0.73 3.44
C ALA A 35 -3.03 -2.07 3.85
N THR A 36 -4.28 -2.08 4.30
CA THR A 36 -5.01 -3.30 4.68
C THR A 36 -5.41 -4.13 3.48
N ASN A 37 -5.99 -3.49 2.47
CA ASN A 37 -6.37 -4.14 1.22
C ASN A 37 -5.16 -4.73 0.52
N THR A 38 -4.10 -3.93 0.36
CA THR A 38 -2.84 -4.38 -0.27
C THR A 38 -2.21 -5.56 0.49
N SER A 39 -2.14 -5.52 1.82
CA SER A 39 -1.67 -6.66 2.61
C SER A 39 -2.52 -7.92 2.41
N SER A 40 -3.83 -7.77 2.27
CA SER A 40 -4.75 -8.89 2.04
C SER A 40 -4.50 -9.53 0.67
N TYR A 41 -4.39 -8.72 -0.38
CA TYR A 41 -4.08 -9.20 -1.73
C TYR A 41 -2.73 -9.90 -1.81
N LEU A 42 -1.69 -9.31 -1.21
CA LEU A 42 -0.37 -9.93 -1.16
C LEU A 42 -0.40 -11.27 -0.40
N THR A 43 -1.19 -11.36 0.66
CA THR A 43 -1.36 -12.61 1.44
C THR A 43 -2.05 -13.69 0.62
N MET A 44 -3.07 -13.34 -0.17
CA MET A 44 -3.69 -14.26 -1.12
C MET A 44 -2.67 -14.78 -2.14
N LEU A 45 -1.90 -13.89 -2.76
CA LEU A 45 -0.83 -14.25 -3.70
C LEU A 45 0.24 -15.14 -3.06
N GLN A 46 0.60 -14.89 -1.80
CA GLN A 46 1.53 -15.74 -1.06
C GLN A 46 0.97 -17.14 -0.82
N THR A 47 -0.29 -17.23 -0.41
CA THR A 47 -0.99 -18.48 -0.09
C THR A 47 -1.08 -19.38 -1.33
N ASP A 48 -1.31 -18.77 -2.49
CA ASP A 48 -1.37 -19.47 -3.78
C ASP A 48 0.02 -19.72 -4.40
N ASN A 49 1.11 -19.49 -3.65
CA ASN A 49 2.50 -19.65 -4.10
C ASN A 49 2.86 -18.80 -5.34
N LEU A 50 2.19 -17.67 -5.54
CA LEU A 50 2.46 -16.74 -6.65
C LEU A 50 3.60 -15.77 -6.33
N LEU A 51 3.87 -15.50 -5.05
CA LEU A 51 5.08 -14.78 -4.63
C LEU A 51 6.31 -15.70 -4.64
N LYS A 52 7.05 -15.70 -5.74
CA LYS A 52 8.24 -16.55 -5.93
C LYS A 52 9.42 -16.09 -5.10
N TRP A 53 9.71 -14.79 -5.13
CA TRP A 53 10.94 -14.21 -4.56
C TRP A 53 10.76 -13.54 -3.20
N HIS A 54 9.52 -13.20 -2.84
CA HIS A 54 9.20 -12.43 -1.64
C HIS A 54 8.22 -13.19 -0.74
N THR A 55 8.18 -12.80 0.53
CA THR A 55 7.12 -13.10 1.49
C THR A 55 6.48 -11.82 1.97
N VAL A 56 5.19 -11.87 2.32
CA VAL A 56 4.49 -10.78 2.98
C VAL A 56 5.02 -10.64 4.41
N ASP A 57 5.21 -9.40 4.85
CA ASP A 57 5.61 -9.06 6.20
C ASP A 57 4.56 -8.15 6.86
N HIS A 58 4.76 -7.83 8.14
CA HIS A 58 3.87 -6.93 8.85
C HIS A 58 3.85 -5.53 8.22
N ARG A 59 2.68 -4.90 8.21
CA ARG A 59 2.54 -3.49 7.80
C ARG A 59 3.42 -2.60 8.66
N VAL A 60 3.95 -1.55 8.05
CA VAL A 60 4.80 -0.57 8.72
C VAL A 60 4.13 0.80 8.65
N SER A 61 4.32 1.58 9.72
CA SER A 61 3.91 2.98 9.79
C SER A 61 5.12 3.90 9.86
N ARG A 62 5.03 5.07 9.23
CA ARG A 62 5.96 6.19 9.44
C ARG A 62 5.20 7.39 10.00
N GLY A 63 5.95 8.37 10.49
CA GLY A 63 5.39 9.66 10.89
C GLY A 63 4.85 9.73 12.33
N ILE A 64 4.55 8.59 12.98
CA ILE A 64 4.03 8.55 14.36
C ILE A 64 5.04 9.17 15.34
N GLY A 65 4.64 10.24 16.04
CA GLY A 65 5.50 10.95 16.99
C GLY A 65 6.55 11.87 16.34
N SER A 66 6.42 12.17 15.05
CA SER A 66 7.29 13.09 14.31
C SER A 66 6.49 14.26 13.71
N PHE A 67 7.17 15.17 13.00
CA PHE A 67 6.51 16.24 12.24
C PHE A 67 5.91 15.79 10.89
N GLN A 68 6.03 14.50 10.53
CA GLN A 68 5.42 13.94 9.32
C GLN A 68 4.02 13.40 9.63
N ALA A 69 3.10 13.52 8.67
CA ALA A 69 1.77 12.93 8.80
C ALA A 69 1.88 11.39 8.97
N PRO A 70 1.16 10.79 9.95
CA PRO A 70 1.11 9.34 10.09
C PRO A 70 0.69 8.68 8.78
N HIS A 71 1.42 7.64 8.38
CA HIS A 71 1.15 6.94 7.12
C HIS A 71 1.52 5.46 7.25
N PHE A 72 0.73 4.59 6.63
CA PHE A 72 0.88 3.13 6.68
C PHE A 72 1.16 2.56 5.28
N THR A 73 1.87 1.43 5.23
CA THR A 73 2.13 0.69 4.00
C THR A 73 2.07 -0.81 4.24
N ALA A 74 1.65 -1.56 3.22
CA ALA A 74 1.92 -2.99 3.14
C ALA A 74 3.43 -3.21 2.90
N VAL A 75 3.93 -4.38 3.32
CA VAL A 75 5.36 -4.72 3.23
C VAL A 75 5.53 -6.13 2.66
N ILE A 76 6.50 -6.25 1.75
CA ILE A 76 7.04 -7.53 1.32
C ILE A 76 8.54 -7.56 1.61
N ARG A 77 9.07 -8.76 1.79
CA ARG A 77 10.49 -9.01 2.07
C ARG A 77 11.03 -10.10 1.18
N GLU A 78 12.24 -9.93 0.66
CA GLU A 78 12.96 -10.97 -0.08
C GLU A 78 13.14 -12.24 0.78
N LYS A 79 12.91 -13.41 0.18
CA LYS A 79 13.16 -14.70 0.84
C LYS A 79 14.65 -14.83 1.21
N GLY A 80 14.93 -15.29 2.42
CA GLY A 80 16.29 -15.37 2.98
C GLY A 80 16.70 -14.15 3.80
N ARG A 81 17.97 -13.73 3.73
CA ARG A 81 18.50 -12.50 4.37
C ARG A 81 18.39 -11.31 3.43
N GLY A 82 17.18 -11.05 2.95
CA GLY A 82 16.94 -10.06 1.90
C GLY A 82 16.33 -8.75 2.41
N LYS A 83 16.16 -7.81 1.47
CA LYS A 83 15.65 -6.46 1.69
C LYS A 83 14.14 -6.45 1.89
N TYR A 84 13.67 -5.38 2.53
CA TYR A 84 12.25 -5.07 2.73
C TYR A 84 11.82 -4.01 1.73
N PHE A 85 10.58 -4.11 1.27
CA PHE A 85 9.98 -3.18 0.33
C PHE A 85 8.60 -2.77 0.83
N ALA A 86 8.35 -1.46 0.82
CA ALA A 86 7.01 -0.91 0.96
C ALA A 86 6.25 -1.12 -0.36
N VAL A 87 4.99 -1.53 -0.25
CA VAL A 87 4.03 -1.63 -1.36
C VAL A 87 2.90 -0.66 -1.08
N GLY A 88 2.95 0.52 -1.71
CA GLY A 88 2.02 1.63 -1.46
C GLY A 88 1.04 1.86 -2.60
N SER A 89 -0.23 1.52 -2.39
CA SER A 89 -1.36 1.78 -3.30
C SER A 89 -1.97 3.17 -3.14
N TRP A 90 -1.91 3.75 -1.94
CA TRP A 90 -2.54 5.03 -1.53
C TRP A 90 -2.24 6.26 -2.40
N PHE A 91 -1.19 6.24 -3.22
CA PHE A 91 -0.75 7.42 -3.96
C PHE A 91 -1.52 7.68 -5.25
N LEU A 92 -2.31 6.72 -5.73
CA LEU A 92 -3.05 6.79 -7.00
C LEU A 92 -4.53 6.42 -6.76
N ASP A 93 -5.36 6.65 -7.77
CA ASP A 93 -6.78 6.28 -7.75
C ASP A 93 -6.95 4.74 -7.70
N ASN A 94 -8.13 4.30 -7.25
CA ASN A 94 -8.46 2.89 -7.07
C ASN A 94 -8.04 1.99 -8.25
N GLY A 95 -7.31 0.92 -7.95
CA GLY A 95 -6.99 -0.13 -8.92
C GLY A 95 -5.79 0.17 -9.83
N GLU A 96 -5.17 1.35 -9.69
CA GLU A 96 -3.87 1.66 -10.27
C GLU A 96 -2.75 0.80 -9.65
N PRO A 97 -1.62 0.56 -10.36
CA PRO A 97 -0.52 -0.20 -9.82
C PRO A 97 0.12 0.45 -8.58
N PRO A 98 0.40 -0.30 -7.51
CA PRO A 98 1.07 0.26 -6.34
C PRO A 98 2.55 0.54 -6.63
N PHE A 99 3.11 1.49 -5.90
CA PHE A 99 4.55 1.72 -5.91
C PHE A 99 5.27 0.72 -5.00
N VAL A 100 6.36 0.14 -5.49
CA VAL A 100 7.21 -0.77 -4.73
C VAL A 100 8.59 -0.15 -4.57
N VAL A 101 8.95 0.20 -3.35
CA VAL A 101 10.22 0.90 -3.05
C VAL A 101 10.91 0.29 -1.82
N PRO A 102 12.25 0.37 -1.69
CA PRO A 102 12.93 -0.11 -0.50
C PRO A 102 12.35 0.52 0.76
N LEU A 103 12.03 -0.29 1.77
CA LEU A 103 11.39 0.18 3.00
C LEU A 103 12.16 1.34 3.67
N PRO A 104 13.50 1.33 3.78
CA PRO A 104 14.24 2.45 4.38
C PRO A 104 14.18 3.76 3.57
N VAL A 105 13.87 3.69 2.27
CA VAL A 105 13.63 4.88 1.43
C VAL A 105 12.23 5.40 1.71
N TRP A 106 11.24 4.51 1.78
CA TRP A 106 9.88 4.86 2.18
C TRP A 106 9.83 5.48 3.58
N GLU A 107 10.50 4.92 4.57
CA GLU A 107 10.48 5.43 5.95
C GLU A 107 10.99 6.87 6.07
N LYS A 108 11.85 7.32 5.14
CA LYS A 108 12.38 8.69 5.09
C LYS A 108 11.40 9.73 4.55
N GLY A 109 10.22 9.31 4.09
CA GLY A 109 9.19 10.21 3.59
C GLY A 109 8.97 10.14 2.08
N TRP A 110 9.53 9.14 1.38
CA TRP A 110 9.39 8.97 -0.07
C TRP A 110 7.94 9.13 -0.55
N ARG A 111 7.79 9.79 -1.71
CA ARG A 111 6.59 9.95 -2.51
C ARG A 111 6.92 9.72 -4.00
N PRO A 112 5.93 9.44 -4.87
CA PRO A 112 6.16 9.16 -6.29
C PRO A 112 6.94 10.22 -7.07
N ASP A 113 6.85 11.50 -6.67
CA ASP A 113 7.54 12.60 -7.32
C ASP A 113 9.00 12.77 -6.85
N ASP A 114 9.44 12.00 -5.85
CA ASP A 114 10.79 12.10 -5.30
C ASP A 114 11.81 11.37 -6.21
N PRO A 115 12.97 11.99 -6.51
CA PRO A 115 14.02 11.34 -7.27
C PRO A 115 14.68 10.21 -6.45
N PHE A 116 15.02 9.11 -7.12
CA PHE A 116 15.73 7.96 -6.54
C PHE A 116 17.21 8.24 -6.27
#